data_AF-A0A3N5X133-F1
#
_entry.id   AF-A0A3N5X133-F1
#
_cell.length_a   1.000
_cell.length_b   1.000
_cell.length_c   1.000
_cell.angle_alpha   90.00
_cell.angle_beta   90.00
_cell.angle_gamma   90.00
#
_symmetry.space_group_name_H-M   'P 1'
#
loop_
_entity.id
_entity.type
_entity.pdbx_description
1 polymer ?
#
loop_
_entity_poly.entity_id
_entity_poly.type
_entity_poly.pdbx_seq_one_letter_code
_entity_poly.pdbx_strand_id
1 'polypeptide(L)'
;MNQSVTANLHAPDTITFGPVPSRRLGRSLGINNIPAKVCSYFCIYCQVGRTTNMTVSRRAFCGAATIAAKVQERVATLKELGEPIDYLTFVPDGEPTLDAGLGATLELLQPLGIKLAVISNASLVWMESVRRGVN
;
A
#
# COMPACT_ATOMS: atom_id res chain seq x y z
N MET A 1 -12.60 5.96 35.90
CA MET A 1 -11.39 5.38 35.28
C MET A 1 -11.83 4.28 34.33
N ASN A 2 -11.80 4.58 33.03
CA ASN A 2 -11.58 3.66 31.91
C ASN A 2 -11.91 4.43 30.64
N GLN A 3 -10.93 5.24 30.22
CA GLN A 3 -10.92 5.82 28.90
C GLN A 3 -10.69 4.70 27.88
N SER A 4 -11.68 4.53 27.00
CA SER A 4 -11.51 4.26 25.57
C SER A 4 -10.40 3.29 25.17
N VAL A 5 -10.80 2.06 24.86
CA VAL A 5 -10.07 1.16 23.95
C VAL A 5 -10.10 1.81 22.55
N THR A 6 -9.20 2.76 22.28
CA THR A 6 -8.90 3.17 20.91
C THR A 6 -8.13 2.03 20.26
N ALA A 7 -8.76 1.37 19.28
CA ALA A 7 -8.09 0.44 18.40
C ALA A 7 -6.80 1.09 17.88
N ASN A 8 -5.64 0.57 18.27
CA ASN A 8 -4.37 1.06 17.75
C ASN A 8 -4.32 0.78 16.25
N LEU A 9 -4.73 1.77 15.46
CA LEU A 9 -4.38 1.95 14.06
C LEU A 9 -2.85 2.04 14.00
N HIS A 10 -2.19 0.90 13.82
CA HIS A 10 -0.78 0.93 13.48
C HIS A 10 -0.76 1.36 12.02
N ALA A 11 -0.37 2.61 11.77
CA ALA A 11 -0.05 3.09 10.44
C ALA A 11 1.28 2.44 9.99
N PRO A 12 1.56 2.36 8.68
CA PRO A 12 2.90 1.98 8.21
C PRO A 12 3.96 2.96 8.70
N ASP A 13 5.14 2.45 9.10
CA ASP A 13 6.27 3.27 9.59
C ASP A 13 6.76 4.28 8.54
N THR A 14 6.64 3.95 7.26
CA THR A 14 6.93 4.85 6.15
C THR A 14 5.94 4.58 5.02
N ILE A 15 5.23 5.61 4.54
CA ILE A 15 4.19 5.45 3.50
C ILE A 15 4.77 5.29 2.11
N THR A 16 5.88 5.98 1.79
CA THR A 16 6.50 5.91 0.45
C THR A 16 7.97 5.56 0.52
N PHE A 17 8.48 4.86 -0.48
CA PHE A 17 9.90 4.55 -0.62
C PHE A 17 10.32 4.52 -2.09
N GLY A 18 11.61 4.76 -2.34
CA GLY A 18 12.16 4.88 -3.69
C GLY A 18 12.07 6.31 -4.25
N PRO A 19 12.02 6.46 -5.60
CA PRO A 19 11.71 5.43 -6.59
C PRO A 19 12.84 4.42 -6.78
N VAL A 20 12.49 3.16 -7.00
CA VAL A 20 13.44 2.05 -7.18
C VAL A 20 13.39 1.53 -8.62
N PRO A 21 14.52 1.02 -9.16
CA PRO A 21 14.51 0.33 -10.45
C PRO A 21 13.78 -1.02 -10.31
N SER A 22 12.54 -1.07 -10.81
CA SER A 22 11.74 -2.28 -10.90
C SER A 22 12.07 -3.01 -12.20
N ARG A 23 12.37 -4.31 -12.08
CA ARG A 23 12.55 -5.20 -13.23
C ARG A 23 11.32 -5.31 -14.13
N ARG A 24 10.11 -5.07 -13.58
CA ARG A 24 8.83 -5.23 -14.31
C ARG A 24 8.16 -3.89 -14.65
N LEU A 25 8.43 -2.85 -13.87
CA LEU A 25 7.66 -1.60 -13.87
C LEU A 25 8.52 -0.34 -14.07
N GLY A 26 9.76 -0.46 -14.54
CA GLY A 26 10.63 0.72 -14.75
C GLY A 26 11.00 1.39 -13.42
N ARG A 27 11.05 2.73 -13.36
CA ARG A 27 11.26 3.47 -12.11
C ARG A 27 9.94 3.58 -11.35
N SER A 28 9.82 2.84 -10.25
CA SER A 28 8.58 2.79 -9.48
C SER A 28 8.75 3.43 -8.11
N LEU A 29 7.81 4.29 -7.73
CA LEU A 29 7.63 4.70 -6.34
C LEU A 29 6.82 3.63 -5.60
N GLY A 30 7.36 3.10 -4.51
CA GLY A 30 6.68 2.13 -3.66
C GLY A 30 5.77 2.79 -2.64
N ILE A 31 4.62 2.17 -2.36
CA ILE A 31 3.60 2.64 -1.42
C ILE A 31 3.30 1.53 -0.42
N ASN A 32 3.46 1.86 0.86
CA ASN A 32 3.03 1.05 2.00
C ASN A 32 1.68 1.59 2.49
N ASN A 33 0.61 0.81 2.32
CA ASN A 33 -0.74 1.15 2.82
C ASN A 33 -1.12 0.38 4.10
N ILE A 34 -0.31 -0.59 4.51
CA ILE A 34 -0.51 -1.41 5.71
C ILE A 34 0.81 -1.56 6.49
N PRO A 35 0.76 -1.88 7.79
CA PRO A 35 1.93 -2.22 8.59
C PRO A 35 2.66 -3.43 8.06
N ALA A 36 3.97 -3.45 8.32
CA ALA A 36 4.80 -4.60 8.04
C ALA A 36 4.28 -5.86 8.75
N LYS A 37 4.44 -7.01 8.09
CA LYS A 37 4.15 -8.35 8.60
C LYS A 37 2.67 -8.61 8.91
N VAL A 38 1.77 -7.79 8.36
CA VAL A 38 0.33 -8.05 8.28
C VAL A 38 0.03 -8.66 6.91
N CYS A 39 -0.27 -9.96 6.85
CA CYS A 39 -0.45 -10.67 5.59
C CYS A 39 -1.41 -11.85 5.77
N SER A 40 -2.05 -12.28 4.70
CA SER A 40 -2.87 -13.49 4.70
C SER A 40 -2.06 -14.79 4.60
N TYR A 41 -0.78 -14.69 4.24
CA TYR A 41 0.13 -15.82 4.10
C TYR A 41 1.36 -15.71 4.98
N PHE A 42 2.00 -16.87 5.19
CA PHE A 42 3.29 -17.05 5.83
C PHE A 42 4.24 -17.73 4.84
N CYS A 43 4.72 -16.99 3.84
CA CYS A 43 5.60 -17.54 2.82
C CYS A 43 7.00 -17.79 3.41
N ILE A 44 7.51 -19.03 3.34
CA ILE A 44 8.87 -19.37 3.83
C ILE A 44 9.97 -18.58 3.11
N TYR A 45 9.68 -18.09 1.90
CA TYR A 45 10.57 -17.31 1.04
C TYR A 45 10.34 -15.79 1.11
N CYS A 46 9.55 -15.30 2.08
CA CYS A 46 9.26 -13.87 2.18
C CYS A 46 10.51 -13.07 2.57
N GLN A 47 10.90 -12.10 1.73
CA GLN A 47 12.08 -11.24 1.99
C GLN A 47 11.91 -10.32 3.20
N VAL A 48 10.66 -9.98 3.54
CA VAL A 48 10.28 -9.20 4.74
C VAL A 48 10.39 -10.04 6.03
N GLY A 49 10.51 -11.36 5.88
CA GLY A 49 10.58 -12.31 6.98
C GLY A 49 9.21 -12.83 7.42
N ARG A 50 9.16 -13.33 8.66
CA ARG A 50 8.00 -14.02 9.23
C ARG A 50 6.81 -13.07 9.43
N THR A 51 5.63 -13.45 8.93
CA THR A 51 4.35 -12.79 9.24
C THR A 51 4.06 -12.89 10.74
N THR A 52 3.77 -11.76 11.38
CA THR A 52 3.46 -11.68 12.82
C THR A 52 1.97 -11.50 13.06
N ASN A 53 1.23 -11.03 12.06
CA ASN A 53 -0.21 -10.89 12.10
C ASN A 53 -0.82 -11.51 10.84
N MET A 54 -1.25 -12.77 10.96
CA MET A 54 -1.85 -13.51 9.86
C MET A 54 -3.37 -13.34 9.86
N THR A 55 -3.95 -12.81 8.78
CA THR A 55 -5.39 -12.54 8.70
C THR A 55 -5.89 -12.44 7.26
N VAL A 56 -7.17 -12.74 7.06
CA VAL A 56 -7.92 -12.48 5.82
C VAL A 56 -8.99 -11.40 6.01
N SER A 57 -9.12 -10.86 7.23
CA SER A 57 -10.11 -9.84 7.56
C SER A 57 -9.61 -8.47 7.12
N ARG A 58 -10.30 -7.88 6.15
CA ARG A 58 -10.04 -6.51 5.69
C ARG A 58 -10.39 -5.50 6.76
N ARG A 59 -9.57 -4.47 6.92
CA ARG A 59 -9.83 -3.31 7.80
C ARG A 59 -9.06 -2.08 7.31
N ALA A 60 -9.41 -0.90 7.80
CA ALA A 60 -8.60 0.29 7.57
C ALA A 60 -7.34 0.25 8.44
N PHE A 61 -6.19 0.53 7.85
CA PHE A 61 -4.90 0.64 8.55
C PHE A 61 -4.40 2.08 8.61
N CYS A 62 -4.58 2.82 7.51
CA CYS A 62 -4.29 4.23 7.38
C CYS A 62 -5.40 4.89 6.54
N GLY A 63 -5.63 6.18 6.72
CA GLY A 63 -6.62 6.90 5.93
C GLY A 63 -6.15 7.04 4.47
N ALA A 64 -7.03 6.74 3.51
CA ALA A 64 -6.73 6.88 2.08
C ALA A 64 -6.24 8.29 1.72
N ALA A 65 -6.87 9.33 2.29
CA ALA A 65 -6.44 10.72 2.11
C ALA A 65 -5.03 10.99 2.66
N THR A 66 -4.66 10.38 3.80
CA THR A 66 -3.32 10.50 4.38
C THR A 66 -2.27 9.85 3.48
N ILE A 67 -2.54 8.65 2.97
CA ILE A 67 -1.64 7.98 2.02
C ILE A 67 -1.50 8.82 0.75
N ALA A 68 -2.63 9.25 0.16
CA ALA A 68 -2.63 10.03 -1.07
C ALA A 68 -1.84 11.34 -0.92
N ALA A 69 -2.06 12.09 0.16
CA ALA A 69 -1.32 13.32 0.43
C ALA A 69 0.20 13.09 0.52
N LYS A 70 0.63 12.01 1.19
CA LYS A 70 2.05 11.65 1.32
C LYS A 70 2.68 11.20 0.00
N VAL A 71 1.91 10.50 -0.83
CA VAL A 71 2.35 10.14 -2.19
C VAL A 71 2.45 11.38 -3.07
N GLN A 72 1.46 12.27 -3.04
CA GLN A 72 1.45 13.53 -3.80
C GLN A 72 2.64 14.43 -3.44
N GLU A 73 2.91 14.59 -2.13
CA GLU A 73 4.09 15.30 -1.62
C GLU A 73 5.38 14.71 -2.20
N ARG A 74 5.54 13.38 -2.12
CA ARG A 74 6.74 12.70 -2.62
C ARG A 74 6.90 12.81 -4.14
N VAL A 75 5.81 12.71 -4.89
CA VAL A 75 5.79 12.88 -6.35
C VAL A 75 6.21 14.30 -6.74
N ALA A 76 5.71 15.33 -6.04
CA ALA A 76 6.11 16.72 -6.29
C ALA A 76 7.61 16.91 -6.06
N THR A 77 8.15 16.44 -4.94
CA THR A 77 9.59 16.50 -4.66
C THR A 77 10.43 15.81 -5.74
N LEU A 78 10.03 14.62 -6.18
CA LEU A 78 10.77 13.88 -7.21
C LEU A 78 10.73 14.58 -8.57
N LYS A 79 9.60 15.20 -8.90
CA LYS A 79 9.45 16.00 -10.12
C LYS A 79 10.38 17.22 -10.12
N GLU A 80 10.51 17.91 -8.99
CA GLU A 80 11.45 19.04 -8.83
C GLU A 80 12.91 18.59 -8.99
N LEU A 81 13.23 17.38 -8.53
CA LEU A 81 14.56 16.77 -8.67
C LEU A 81 14.83 16.18 -10.07
N GLY A 82 13.84 16.19 -10.98
CA GLY A 82 13.97 15.58 -12.30
C GLY A 82 14.04 14.05 -12.28
N GLU A 83 13.60 13.41 -11.18
CA GLU A 83 13.58 11.95 -11.04
C GLU A 83 12.28 11.38 -11.62
N PRO A 84 12.33 10.59 -12.71
CA PRO A 84 11.12 10.09 -13.36
C PRO A 84 10.46 8.97 -12.55
N ILE A 85 9.13 8.91 -12.65
CA ILE A 85 8.29 7.89 -12.02
C ILE A 85 7.39 7.29 -13.11
N ASP A 86 7.65 6.02 -13.43
CA ASP A 86 6.85 5.27 -14.40
C ASP A 86 5.60 4.68 -13.74
N TYR A 87 5.70 4.27 -12.46
CA TYR A 87 4.61 3.66 -11.69
C TYR A 87 4.57 4.13 -10.23
N LEU A 88 3.35 4.25 -9.71
CA LEU A 88 3.03 4.24 -8.30
C LEU A 88 2.55 2.82 -7.94
N THR A 89 3.32 2.11 -7.12
CA THR A 89 3.05 0.69 -6.84
C THR A 89 2.73 0.47 -5.38
N PHE A 90 1.55 -0.07 -5.09
CA PHE A 90 1.23 -0.66 -3.79
C PHE A 90 1.95 -2.00 -3.67
N VAL A 91 3.04 -1.98 -2.90
CA VAL A 91 3.88 -3.15 -2.60
C VAL A 91 4.36 -3.05 -1.15
N PRO A 92 3.43 -3.18 -0.19
CA PRO A 92 3.77 -3.10 1.21
C PRO A 92 4.57 -4.30 1.68
N ASP A 93 5.13 -4.17 2.89
CA ASP A 93 5.69 -5.27 3.68
C ASP A 93 4.59 -6.23 4.23
N GLY A 94 3.55 -6.51 3.45
CA GLY A 94 2.36 -7.27 3.80
C GLY A 94 1.47 -7.53 2.59
N GLU A 95 0.21 -7.94 2.81
CA GLU A 95 -0.77 -8.09 1.71
C GLU A 95 -1.62 -6.82 1.52
N PRO A 96 -1.40 -6.01 0.46
CA PRO A 96 -2.05 -4.70 0.31
C PRO A 96 -3.57 -4.76 0.28
N THR A 97 -4.15 -5.87 -0.20
CA THR A 97 -5.61 -6.03 -0.29
C THR A 97 -6.27 -6.27 1.07
N LEU A 98 -5.52 -6.37 2.17
CA LEU A 98 -6.09 -6.33 3.51
C LEU A 98 -6.60 -4.94 3.88
N ASP A 99 -6.10 -3.88 3.25
CA ASP A 99 -6.59 -2.54 3.50
C ASP A 99 -7.96 -2.31 2.86
N ALA A 100 -8.94 -2.00 3.71
CA ALA A 100 -10.27 -1.61 3.26
C ALA A 100 -10.26 -0.30 2.45
N GLY A 101 -9.26 0.57 2.67
CA GLY A 101 -9.11 1.86 2.01
C GLY A 101 -8.34 1.85 0.68
N LEU A 102 -7.87 0.69 0.20
CA LEU A 102 -7.03 0.59 -1.00
C LEU A 102 -7.67 1.23 -2.24
N GLY A 103 -8.94 0.91 -2.53
CA GLY A 103 -9.64 1.42 -3.71
C GLY A 103 -9.78 2.94 -3.69
N ALA A 104 -10.20 3.50 -2.55
CA ALA A 104 -10.27 4.95 -2.37
C ALA A 104 -8.91 5.64 -2.54
N THR A 105 -7.82 4.99 -2.10
CA THR A 105 -6.46 5.53 -2.29
C THR A 105 -6.07 5.52 -3.77
N LEU A 106 -6.40 4.46 -4.50
CA LEU A 106 -6.16 4.37 -5.95
C LEU A 106 -6.91 5.50 -6.69
N GLU A 107 -8.19 5.71 -6.38
CA GLU A 107 -9.01 6.79 -6.96
C GLU A 107 -8.38 8.18 -6.73
N LEU A 108 -7.90 8.45 -5.51
CA LEU A 108 -7.25 9.73 -5.18
C LEU A 108 -5.91 9.94 -5.89
N LEU A 109 -5.25 8.86 -6.34
CA LEU A 109 -3.98 8.92 -7.05
C LEU A 109 -4.13 8.94 -8.57
N GLN A 110 -5.28 8.53 -9.12
CA GLN A 110 -5.54 8.56 -10.57
C GLN A 110 -5.25 9.93 -11.23
N PRO A 111 -5.62 11.09 -10.64
CA PRO A 111 -5.38 12.40 -11.25
C PRO A 111 -3.89 12.74 -11.44
N LEU A 112 -2.96 12.03 -10.80
CA LEU A 112 -1.53 12.24 -11.00
C LEU A 112 -1.06 11.83 -12.41
N GLY A 113 -1.84 11.05 -13.15
CA GLY A 113 -1.49 10.60 -14.50
C GLY A 113 -0.31 9.63 -14.55
N ILE A 114 0.13 9.12 -13.40
CA ILE A 114 1.18 8.10 -13.27
C ILE A 114 0.48 6.73 -13.17
N LYS A 115 1.03 5.71 -13.85
CA LYS A 115 0.43 4.38 -13.85
C LYS A 115 0.37 3.81 -12.43
N LEU A 116 -0.75 3.23 -12.07
CA LEU A 116 -0.96 2.59 -10.77
C LEU A 116 -0.74 1.08 -10.90
N ALA A 117 -0.12 0.47 -9.90
CA ALA A 117 0.05 -0.98 -9.80
C ALA A 117 -0.18 -1.48 -8.38
N VAL A 118 -0.67 -2.71 -8.25
CA VAL A 118 -0.82 -3.41 -6.96
C VAL A 118 -0.13 -4.76 -7.08
N ILE A 119 0.86 -5.02 -6.23
CA ILE A 119 1.51 -6.33 -6.14
C ILE A 119 0.88 -7.07 -4.96
N SER A 120 0.09 -8.09 -5.27
CA SER A 120 -0.69 -8.87 -4.30
C SER A 120 -0.38 -10.35 -4.42
N ASN A 121 -0.49 -11.08 -3.31
CA ASN A 121 -0.48 -12.54 -3.28
C ASN A 121 -1.80 -13.18 -3.78
N ALA A 122 -2.77 -12.36 -4.16
CA ALA A 122 -4.08 -12.70 -4.70
C ALA A 122 -5.05 -13.45 -3.75
N SER A 123 -4.70 -13.65 -2.49
CA SER A 123 -5.52 -14.41 -1.52
C SER A 123 -6.93 -13.85 -1.24
N LEU A 124 -7.17 -12.55 -1.52
CA LEU A 124 -8.45 -11.89 -1.28
C LEU A 124 -9.22 -11.53 -2.56
N VAL A 125 -8.71 -11.84 -3.76
CA VAL A 125 -9.35 -11.42 -5.04
C VAL A 125 -10.70 -12.08 -5.31
N TRP A 126 -11.07 -13.10 -4.53
CA TRP A 126 -12.40 -13.70 -4.56
C TRP A 126 -13.48 -12.75 -3.98
N MET A 127 -13.08 -11.78 -3.14
CA MET A 127 -14.00 -10.77 -2.61
C MET A 127 -14.32 -9.73 -3.66
N GLU A 128 -15.62 -9.48 -3.89
CA GLU A 128 -16.07 -8.47 -4.86
C GLU A 128 -15.55 -7.07 -4.54
N SER A 129 -15.51 -6.70 -3.25
CA SER A 129 -15.02 -5.39 -2.80
C SER A 129 -13.54 -5.17 -3.14
N VAL A 130 -12.71 -6.24 -3.15
CA VAL A 130 -11.33 -6.16 -3.61
C VAL A 130 -11.30 -5.92 -5.11
N ARG A 131 -12.01 -6.75 -5.88
CA ARG A 131 -12.03 -6.65 -7.36
C ARG A 131 -12.50 -5.30 -7.85
N ARG A 132 -13.57 -4.73 -7.27
CA ARG A 132 -14.04 -3.38 -7.62
C ARG A 132 -13.06 -2.28 -7.25
N GLY A 133 -12.23 -2.49 -6.23
CA GLY A 133 -11.28 -1.48 -5.77
C GLY A 133 -9.93 -1.50 -6.51
N VAL A 134 -9.59 -2.57 -7.24
CA VAL A 134 -8.29 -2.70 -7.93
C VAL A 134 -8.40 -2.87 -9.45
N ASN A 135 -9.62 -2.87 -9.98
CA ASN A 135 -9.91 -2.83 -11.42
C ASN A 135 -10.37 -1.42 -11.80
#